data_AF-A0A379W409-F1
#
_entry.id   AF-A0A379W409-F1
#
_cell.length_a   1.000
_cell.length_b   1.000
_cell.length_c   1.000
_cell.angle_alpha   90.00
_cell.angle_beta   90.00
_cell.angle_gamma   90.00
#
_symmetry.space_group_name_H-M   'P 1'
#
loop_
_entity.id
_entity.type
_entity.pdbx_description
1 polymer ?
#
loop_
_entity_poly.entity_id
_entity_poly.type
_entity_poly.pdbx_seq_one_letter_code
_entity_poly.pdbx_strand_id
1 'polypeptide(L)'
;MTKEEGEDHFSVLMNSITPVWYWRVNHEYIDFLHATIKRMTMTELNETPGLFDAQRRCSDLNSAVYKYYDNIKKRCLNGEKVPYSDLDVLNLRQCFREFSLEAYPALVALVWPEYQRPQVNPDEI
;
A
#
# COMPACT_ATOMS: atom_id res chain seq x y z
N MET A 1 -1.99 19.64 22.41
CA MET A 1 -3.03 18.61 22.54
C MET A 1 -2.63 17.67 23.66
N THR A 2 -3.57 17.17 24.44
CA THR A 2 -3.34 16.05 25.36
C THR A 2 -3.08 14.76 24.56
N LYS A 3 -2.62 13.71 25.23
CA LYS A 3 -2.41 12.41 24.57
C LYS A 3 -3.71 11.84 23.99
N GLU A 4 -4.82 11.95 24.73
CA GLU A 4 -6.16 11.51 24.31
C GLU A 4 -6.64 12.29 23.09
N GLU A 5 -6.53 13.62 23.11
CA GLU A 5 -6.84 14.46 21.95
C GLU A 5 -5.97 14.11 20.73
N GLY A 6 -4.72 13.69 20.96
CA GLY A 6 -3.81 13.18 19.93
C GLY A 6 -4.26 11.86 19.31
N GLU A 7 -4.72 10.91 20.14
CA GLU A 7 -5.27 9.62 19.69
C GLU A 7 -6.54 9.82 18.86
N ASP A 8 -7.42 10.71 19.29
CA ASP A 8 -8.66 11.04 18.57
C ASP A 8 -8.37 11.71 17.23
N HIS A 9 -7.50 12.73 17.23
CA HIS A 9 -7.10 13.42 16.00
C HIS A 9 -6.44 12.46 15.01
N PHE A 10 -5.53 11.60 15.48
CA PHE A 10 -4.92 10.57 14.66
C PHE A 10 -5.96 9.64 14.04
N SER A 11 -6.91 9.16 14.85
CA SER A 11 -7.95 8.23 14.39
C SER A 11 -8.85 8.88 13.33
N VAL A 12 -9.29 10.13 13.54
CA VAL A 12 -10.07 10.88 12.56
C VAL A 12 -9.28 11.09 11.27
N LEU A 13 -8.02 11.50 11.37
CA LEU A 13 -7.15 11.71 10.22
C LEU A 13 -6.95 10.42 9.43
N MET A 14 -6.58 9.31 10.08
CA MET A 14 -6.37 8.03 9.40
C MET A 14 -7.62 7.53 8.70
N ASN A 15 -8.78 7.62 9.35
CA ASN A 15 -10.06 7.24 8.75
C ASN A 15 -10.41 8.09 7.51
N SER A 16 -10.05 9.37 7.52
CA SER A 16 -10.33 10.27 6.40
C SER A 16 -9.43 10.05 5.17
N ILE A 17 -8.17 9.63 5.38
CA ILE A 17 -7.19 9.51 4.30
C ILE A 17 -7.01 8.09 3.79
N THR A 18 -7.38 7.08 4.58
CA THR A 18 -7.25 5.66 4.19
C THR A 18 -8.36 5.31 3.22
N PRO A 19 -8.05 4.93 1.96
CA PRO A 19 -9.07 4.49 1.03
C PRO A 19 -9.82 3.27 1.57
N VAL A 20 -11.15 3.24 1.42
CA VAL A 20 -12.01 2.15 1.94
C VAL A 20 -11.60 0.76 1.44
N TRP A 21 -11.00 0.68 0.26
CA TRP A 21 -10.54 -0.56 -0.36
C TRP A 21 -9.12 -0.97 0.06
N TYR A 22 -8.35 -0.09 0.71
CA TYR A 22 -6.92 -0.32 0.97
C TYR A 22 -6.68 -1.60 1.78
N TRP A 23 -7.39 -1.77 2.88
CA TRP A 23 -7.21 -2.94 3.76
C TRP A 23 -7.47 -4.24 3.03
N ARG A 24 -8.51 -4.29 2.18
CA ARG A 24 -8.80 -5.47 1.37
C ARG A 24 -7.64 -5.78 0.43
N VAL A 25 -7.14 -4.79 -0.30
CA VAL A 25 -6.02 -4.97 -1.24
C VAL A 25 -4.74 -5.39 -0.50
N ASN A 26 -4.49 -4.84 0.69
CA ASN A 26 -3.34 -5.20 1.51
C ASN A 26 -3.39 -6.66 1.97
N HIS A 27 -4.57 -7.15 2.39
CA HIS A 27 -4.76 -8.57 2.72
C HIS A 27 -4.58 -9.46 1.48
N GLU A 28 -5.21 -9.09 0.35
CA GLU A 28 -5.05 -9.82 -0.93
C GLU A 28 -3.57 -9.94 -1.33
N TYR A 29 -2.78 -8.87 -1.16
CA TYR A 29 -1.34 -8.89 -1.40
C TYR A 29 -0.59 -9.86 -0.47
N ILE A 30 -0.88 -9.83 0.84
CA ILE A 30 -0.24 -10.72 1.81
C ILE A 30 -0.55 -12.19 1.48
N ASP A 31 -1.80 -12.49 1.15
CA ASP A 31 -2.22 -13.83 0.78
C ASP A 31 -1.56 -14.28 -0.53
N PHE A 32 -1.53 -13.40 -1.53
CA PHE A 32 -0.86 -13.66 -2.81
C PHE A 32 0.64 -13.97 -2.64
N LEU A 33 1.35 -13.21 -1.79
CA LEU A 33 2.74 -13.51 -1.49
C LEU A 33 2.92 -14.92 -0.88
N HIS A 34 2.07 -15.30 0.07
CA HIS A 34 2.22 -16.57 0.80
C HIS A 34 1.72 -17.78 0.02
N ALA A 35 0.60 -17.64 -0.69
CA ALA A 35 -0.03 -18.72 -1.42
C ALA A 35 0.61 -18.96 -2.78
N THR A 36 1.21 -17.92 -3.38
CA THR A 36 1.75 -17.99 -4.75
C THR A 36 3.26 -17.84 -4.74
N ILE A 37 3.80 -16.64 -4.53
CA ILE A 37 5.24 -16.36 -4.74
C ILE A 37 6.13 -17.23 -3.84
N LYS A 38 5.81 -17.35 -2.54
CA LYS A 38 6.59 -18.17 -1.61
C LYS A 38 6.51 -19.68 -1.88
N ARG A 39 5.59 -20.12 -2.75
CA ARG A 39 5.43 -21.52 -3.15
C ARG A 39 6.02 -21.82 -4.52
N MET A 40 6.45 -20.81 -5.27
CA MET A 40 7.13 -21.00 -6.55
C MET A 40 8.46 -21.73 -6.34
N THR A 41 8.76 -22.65 -7.25
CA THR A 41 10.04 -23.31 -7.36
C THR A 41 11.10 -22.35 -7.88
N MET A 42 12.37 -22.71 -7.70
CA MET A 42 13.50 -21.91 -8.23
C MET A 42 13.41 -21.73 -9.75
N THR A 43 12.92 -22.74 -10.48
CA THR A 43 12.72 -22.65 -11.93
C THR A 43 11.67 -21.61 -12.27
N GLU A 44 10.49 -21.68 -11.67
CA GLU A 44 9.39 -20.72 -11.92
C GLU A 44 9.81 -19.28 -11.58
N LEU A 45 10.56 -19.09 -10.49
CA LEU A 45 11.08 -17.78 -10.10
C LEU A 45 12.06 -17.22 -11.16
N ASN A 46 12.95 -18.06 -11.69
CA ASN A 46 13.92 -17.66 -12.70
C ASN A 46 13.29 -17.46 -14.08
N GLU A 47 12.20 -18.16 -14.38
CA GLU A 47 11.45 -18.08 -15.64
C GLU A 47 10.41 -16.95 -15.66
N THR A 48 10.28 -16.17 -14.58
CA THR A 48 9.38 -15.00 -14.52
C THR A 48 10.18 -13.69 -14.50
N PRO A 49 10.52 -13.10 -15.67
CA PRO A 49 11.28 -11.86 -15.75
C PRO A 49 10.62 -10.71 -14.97
N GLY A 50 11.42 -9.94 -14.23
CA GLY A 50 10.95 -8.76 -13.49
C GLY A 50 10.20 -9.05 -12.18
N LEU A 51 9.98 -10.33 -11.83
CA LEU A 51 9.26 -10.72 -10.61
C LEU A 51 9.87 -10.11 -9.34
N PHE A 52 11.19 -10.22 -9.18
CA PHE A 52 11.87 -9.73 -7.97
C PHE A 52 11.79 -8.21 -7.83
N ASP A 53 11.92 -7.47 -8.92
CA ASP A 53 11.81 -6.01 -8.90
C ASP A 53 10.37 -5.57 -8.59
N ALA A 54 9.38 -6.21 -9.20
CA ALA A 54 7.97 -5.94 -8.91
C ALA A 54 7.59 -6.29 -7.45
N GLN A 55 8.08 -7.43 -6.95
CA GLN A 55 7.88 -7.84 -5.56
C GLN A 55 8.55 -6.85 -4.60
N ARG A 56 9.77 -6.43 -4.91
CA ARG A 56 10.50 -5.43 -4.12
C ARG A 56 9.76 -4.10 -4.08
N ARG A 57 9.27 -3.60 -5.21
CA ARG A 57 8.45 -2.38 -5.28
C ARG A 57 7.23 -2.47 -4.35
N CYS A 58 6.52 -3.60 -4.37
CA CYS A 58 5.38 -3.84 -3.47
C CYS A 58 5.81 -3.83 -2.00
N SER A 59 6.93 -4.50 -1.68
CA SER A 59 7.48 -4.55 -0.33
C SER A 59 7.87 -3.16 0.17
N ASP A 60 8.60 -2.38 -0.63
CA ASP A 60 9.06 -1.04 -0.27
C ASP A 60 7.88 -0.09 -0.02
N LEU A 61 6.86 -0.11 -0.87
CA LEU A 61 5.63 0.68 -0.69
C LEU A 61 4.85 0.26 0.56
N ASN A 62 4.68 -1.05 0.78
CA ASN A 62 3.98 -1.56 1.96
C ASN A 62 4.73 -1.17 3.25
N SER A 63 6.05 -1.30 3.28
CA SER A 63 6.88 -0.83 4.40
C SER A 63 6.79 0.69 4.60
N ALA A 64 6.74 1.47 3.52
CA ALA A 64 6.57 2.92 3.59
C ALA A 64 5.24 3.32 4.24
N VAL A 65 4.14 2.61 3.93
CA VAL A 65 2.84 2.84 4.58
C VAL A 65 2.97 2.73 6.10
N TYR A 66 3.52 1.62 6.63
CA TYR A 66 3.69 1.45 8.06
C TYR A 66 4.56 2.55 8.68
N LYS A 67 5.66 2.91 7.99
CA LYS A 67 6.57 3.97 8.45
C LYS A 67 5.86 5.33 8.59
N TYR A 68 5.11 5.76 7.58
CA TYR A 68 4.41 7.03 7.63
C TYR A 68 3.28 7.01 8.66
N TYR A 69 2.52 5.92 8.71
CA TYR A 69 1.45 5.73 9.70
C TYR A 69 1.98 5.85 11.13
N ASP A 70 3.07 5.14 11.45
CA ASP A 70 3.68 5.16 12.78
C ASP A 70 4.28 6.53 13.12
N ASN A 71 4.89 7.21 12.13
CA ASN A 71 5.44 8.55 12.36
C ASN A 71 4.34 9.57 12.66
N ILE A 72 3.26 9.57 11.88
CA ILE A 72 2.10 10.43 12.09
C ILE A 72 1.47 10.14 13.46
N LYS A 73 1.30 8.85 13.80
CA LYS A 73 0.80 8.44 15.12
C LYS A 73 1.65 8.99 16.24
N LYS A 74 2.96 8.79 16.17
CA LYS A 74 3.91 9.28 17.18
C LYS A 74 3.85 10.80 17.35
N ARG A 75 3.75 11.55 16.25
CA ARG A 75 3.62 13.01 16.26
C ARG A 75 2.33 13.47 16.94
N CYS A 76 1.20 12.86 16.58
CA CYS A 76 -0.09 13.13 17.23
C CYS A 76 -0.07 12.84 18.74
N LEU A 77 0.50 11.69 19.14
CA LEU A 77 0.64 11.30 20.55
C LEU A 77 1.56 12.24 21.35
N ASN A 78 2.50 12.90 20.68
CA ASN A 78 3.40 13.90 21.28
C ASN A 78 2.79 15.32 21.27
N GLY A 79 1.51 15.44 20.95
CA GLY A 79 0.74 16.69 21.05
C GLY A 79 0.71 17.54 19.79
N GLU A 80 1.24 17.04 18.66
CA GLU A 80 1.20 17.73 17.37
C GLU A 80 -0.13 17.52 16.65
N LYS A 81 -0.73 18.61 16.16
CA LYS A 81 -1.92 18.55 15.31
C LYS A 81 -1.53 18.42 13.84
N VAL A 82 -1.19 17.21 13.41
CA VAL A 82 -0.73 16.94 12.03
C VAL A 82 -1.83 17.32 11.01
N PRO A 83 -1.59 18.25 10.07
CA PRO A 83 -2.59 18.67 9.09
C PRO A 83 -2.70 17.74 7.88
N TYR A 84 -3.77 17.86 7.10
CA TYR A 84 -3.95 17.12 5.84
C TYR A 84 -2.89 17.42 4.76
N SER A 85 -2.29 18.60 4.83
CA SER A 85 -1.22 19.05 3.93
C SER A 85 0.18 18.62 4.40
N ASP A 86 0.28 17.90 5.52
CA ASP A 86 1.54 17.39 6.04
C ASP A 86 2.20 16.45 5.03
N LEU A 87 3.52 16.54 4.89
CA LEU A 87 4.25 15.75 3.91
C LEU A 87 4.12 14.24 4.15
N ASP A 88 4.12 13.78 5.40
CA ASP A 88 3.94 12.36 5.70
C ASP A 88 2.52 11.89 5.34
N VAL A 89 1.52 12.75 5.53
CA VAL A 89 0.12 12.46 5.16
C VAL A 89 -0.02 12.37 3.65
N LEU A 90 0.58 13.31 2.90
CA LEU A 90 0.58 13.29 1.44
C LEU A 90 1.28 12.05 0.88
N ASN A 91 2.46 11.72 1.43
CA ASN A 91 3.22 10.54 1.04
C ASN A 91 2.46 9.24 1.37
N LEU A 92 1.84 9.14 2.54
CA LEU A 92 1.03 7.99 2.92
C LEU A 92 -0.13 7.76 1.94
N ARG A 93 -0.83 8.84 1.55
CA ARG A 93 -1.90 8.77 0.54
C ARG A 93 -1.37 8.33 -0.82
N GLN A 94 -0.20 8.80 -1.21
CA GLN A 94 0.45 8.38 -2.44
C GLN A 94 0.83 6.89 -2.37
N CYS A 95 1.42 6.42 -1.28
CA CYS A 95 1.74 5.01 -1.08
C CYS A 95 0.50 4.12 -1.18
N PHE A 96 -0.64 4.50 -0.59
CA PHE A 96 -1.89 3.74 -0.74
C PHE A 96 -2.31 3.59 -2.21
N ARG A 97 -2.21 4.65 -2.99
CA ARG A 97 -2.60 4.63 -4.42
C ARG A 97 -1.61 3.82 -5.24
N GLU A 98 -0.32 4.13 -5.15
CA GLU A 98 0.71 3.44 -5.93
C GLU A 98 0.76 1.94 -5.61
N PHE A 99 0.69 1.58 -4.33
CA PHE A 99 0.68 0.19 -3.91
C PHE A 99 -0.49 -0.57 -4.53
N SER A 100 -1.70 -0.05 -4.39
CA SER A 100 -2.91 -0.80 -4.74
C SER A 100 -3.36 -0.68 -6.19
N LEU A 101 -2.99 0.40 -6.88
CA LEU A 101 -3.44 0.65 -8.26
C LEU A 101 -2.35 0.34 -9.28
N GLU A 102 -1.08 0.30 -8.87
CA GLU A 102 0.03 0.07 -9.80
C GLU A 102 0.89 -1.11 -9.40
N ALA A 103 1.55 -1.06 -8.24
CA ALA A 103 2.58 -2.03 -7.88
C ALA A 103 2.01 -3.44 -7.69
N TYR A 104 0.97 -3.59 -6.87
CA TYR A 104 0.35 -4.90 -6.63
C TYR A 104 -0.32 -5.48 -7.90
N PRO A 105 -1.14 -4.72 -8.66
CA PRO A 105 -1.67 -5.22 -9.93
C PRO A 105 -0.60 -5.62 -10.95
N ALA A 106 0.51 -4.87 -11.05
CA ALA A 106 1.62 -5.22 -11.93
C ALA A 106 2.29 -6.53 -11.49
N LEU A 107 2.47 -6.74 -10.19
CA LEU A 107 3.00 -7.98 -9.64
C LEU A 107 2.07 -9.17 -9.94
N VAL A 108 0.76 -9.01 -9.76
CA VAL A 108 -0.23 -10.04 -10.09
C VAL A 108 -0.17 -10.38 -11.58
N ALA A 109 -0.13 -9.39 -12.46
CA ALA A 109 -0.07 -9.62 -13.91
C ALA A 109 1.19 -10.36 -14.37
N LEU A 110 2.31 -10.26 -13.64
CA LEU A 110 3.53 -11.02 -13.94
C LEU A 110 3.38 -12.51 -13.62
N VAL A 111 2.67 -12.84 -12.53
CA VAL A 111 2.55 -14.23 -12.04
C VAL A 111 1.29 -14.90 -12.58
N TRP A 112 0.23 -14.13 -12.76
CA TRP A 112 -1.12 -14.52 -13.17
C TRP A 112 -1.63 -13.58 -14.27
N PRO A 113 -1.08 -13.66 -15.49
CA PRO A 113 -1.42 -12.75 -16.59
C PRO A 113 -2.91 -12.73 -16.93
N GLU A 114 -3.61 -13.85 -16.74
CA GLU A 114 -5.04 -13.98 -17.00
C GLU A 114 -5.93 -13.19 -16.02
N TYR A 115 -5.38 -12.77 -14.87
CA TYR A 115 -6.05 -11.92 -13.89
C TYR A 115 -5.61 -10.45 -13.99
N GLN A 116 -4.85 -10.09 -15.02
CA GLN A 116 -4.52 -8.70 -15.30
C GLN A 116 -5.80 -7.89 -15.50
N ARG A 117 -5.92 -6.77 -14.76
CA ARG A 117 -7.08 -5.88 -14.92
C ARG A 117 -7.10 -5.31 -16.34
N PRO A 118 -8.27 -5.27 -17.00
CA PRO A 118 -8.39 -4.63 -18.29
C PRO A 118 -8.00 -3.16 -18.17
N GLN A 119 -7.25 -2.67 -19.15
CA GLN A 119 -6.97 -1.23 -19.24
C GLN A 119 -8.27 -0.52 -19.58
N VAL A 120 -8.73 0.34 -18.65
CA VAL A 120 -9.88 1.20 -18.89
C VAL A 120 -9.35 2.50 -19.47
N ASN A 121 -9.75 2.83 -20.70
CA ASN A 121 -9.46 4.11 -21.31
C ASN A 121 -10.30 5.21 -20.63
N PRO A 122 -9.69 6.21 -19.96
CA PRO A 122 -10.44 7.28 -19.31
C PRO A 122 -11.25 8.13 -20.29
N ASP A 123 -10.87 8.17 -21.58
CA ASP A 123 -11.57 8.91 -22.62
C ASP A 123 -12.81 8.17 -23.17
N GLU A 124 -13.05 6.94 -22.71
CA GLU A 124 -14.21 6.10 -23.08
C GLU A 124 -15.33 6.10 -22.01
N ILE A 125 -15.28 7.02 -21.03
CA ILE A 125 -16.28 7.19 -19.97
C ILE A 125 -17.03 8.52 -20.10
#